data_AF-A0A925M6R9-F1
#
_entry.id   AF-A0A925M6R9-F1
#
_cell.length_a   1.000
_cell.length_b   1.000
_cell.length_c   1.000
_cell.angle_alpha   90.00
_cell.angle_beta   90.00
_cell.angle_gamma   90.00
#
_symmetry.space_group_name_H-M   'P 1'
#
loop_
_entity.id
_entity.type
_entity.pdbx_description
1 polymer ?
#
loop_
_entity_poly.entity_id
_entity_poly.type
_entity_poly.pdbx_seq_one_letter_code
_entity_poly.pdbx_strand_id
1 'polypeptide(L)'
;MRQELQQKIQTALYLAKDLPSDECLKEIETSLLAIQIYCKTVQKTFIVVEEKITCDQYELGGCREDSAILFRGPNKEATVAICVTAQGSLLHRNDDPWMIYRNVGDVDPLEQRSLT
;
A
#
# COMPACT_ATOMS: atom_id res chain seq x y z
N MET A 1 -6.38 -9.94 -17.57
CA MET A 1 -6.52 -8.66 -16.86
C MET A 1 -6.19 -8.72 -15.37
N ARG A 2 -6.81 -9.60 -14.56
CA ARG A 2 -6.47 -9.70 -13.12
C ARG A 2 -4.97 -9.94 -12.89
N GLN A 3 -4.39 -10.91 -13.61
CA GLN A 3 -2.95 -11.20 -13.56
C GLN A 3 -2.08 -10.02 -14.02
N GLU A 4 -2.53 -9.27 -15.02
CA GLU A 4 -1.78 -8.13 -15.55
C GLU A 4 -1.80 -6.93 -14.60
N LEU A 5 -2.96 -6.66 -13.98
CA LEU A 5 -3.08 -5.64 -12.93
C LEU A 5 -2.20 -6.01 -11.72
N GLN A 6 -2.25 -7.27 -11.31
CA GLN A 6 -1.41 -7.79 -10.23
C GLN A 6 0.08 -7.64 -10.57
N GLN A 7 0.50 -7.96 -11.80
CA GLN A 7 1.88 -7.75 -12.24
C GLN A 7 2.28 -6.27 -12.18
N LYS A 8 1.43 -5.34 -12.64
CA LYS A 8 1.72 -3.90 -12.58
C LYS A 8 1.86 -3.41 -11.14
N ILE A 9 1.00 -3.86 -10.23
CA ILE A 9 1.10 -3.55 -8.79
C ILE A 9 2.40 -4.12 -8.20
N GLN A 10 2.73 -5.37 -8.51
CA GLN A 10 3.97 -6.00 -8.04
C GLN A 10 5.22 -5.27 -8.55
N THR A 11 5.22 -4.82 -9.80
CA THR A 11 6.31 -4.00 -10.35
C THR A 11 6.44 -2.68 -9.60
N ALA A 12 5.33 -1.99 -9.33
CA ALA A 12 5.35 -0.74 -8.56
C ALA A 12 5.96 -0.94 -7.17
N LEU A 13 5.53 -1.98 -6.45
CA LEU A 13 6.06 -2.33 -5.14
C LEU A 13 7.54 -2.68 -5.18
N TYR A 14 7.98 -3.42 -6.20
CA TYR A 14 9.37 -3.84 -6.35
C TYR A 14 10.30 -2.66 -6.67
N LEU A 15 9.85 -1.70 -7.46
CA LEU A 15 10.61 -0.48 -7.76
C LEU A 15 10.69 0.44 -6.54
N ALA A 16 9.58 0.63 -5.83
CA ALA A 16 9.49 1.57 -4.72
C ALA A 16 10.25 1.11 -3.46
N LYS A 17 10.44 -0.20 -3.25
CA LYS A 17 11.02 -0.74 -1.99
C LYS A 17 12.45 -0.28 -1.71
N ASP A 18 13.22 0.08 -2.73
CA ASP A 18 14.63 0.47 -2.60
C ASP A 18 14.82 2.00 -2.58
N LEU A 19 13.73 2.78 -2.71
CA LEU A 19 13.77 4.25 -2.75
C LEU A 19 13.69 4.88 -1.35
N PRO A 20 14.23 6.08 -1.13
CA PRO A 20 13.97 6.90 0.08
C PRO A 20 12.47 7.16 0.30
N SER A 21 12.05 7.55 1.52
CA SER A 21 10.62 7.69 1.90
C SER A 21 9.79 8.54 0.91
N ASP A 22 10.23 9.78 0.65
CA ASP A 22 9.51 10.70 -0.25
C ASP A 22 9.45 10.18 -1.70
N GLU A 23 10.54 9.54 -2.17
CA GLU A 23 10.60 8.95 -3.50
C GLU A 23 9.76 7.67 -3.60
N CYS A 24 9.71 6.87 -2.53
CA CYS A 24 8.89 5.68 -2.40
C CYS A 24 7.40 6.02 -2.52
N LEU A 25 6.94 7.01 -1.76
CA LEU A 25 5.55 7.49 -1.82
C LEU A 25 5.20 7.97 -3.23
N LYS A 26 6.06 8.82 -3.80
CA LYS A 26 5.85 9.38 -5.15
C LYS A 26 5.84 8.31 -6.24
N GLU A 27 6.67 7.28 -6.13
CA GLU A 27 6.70 6.16 -7.08
C GLU A 27 5.40 5.35 -7.01
N ILE A 28 4.91 5.04 -5.80
CA ILE A 28 3.63 4.34 -5.62
C ILE A 28 2.47 5.17 -6.18
N GLU A 29 2.38 6.46 -5.87
CA GLU A 29 1.37 7.37 -6.43
C GLU A 29 1.39 7.38 -7.96
N THR A 30 2.57 7.58 -8.54
CA THR A 30 2.76 7.67 -9.99
C THR A 30 2.37 6.37 -10.67
N SER A 31 2.80 5.23 -10.11
CA SER A 31 2.47 3.91 -10.62
C SER A 31 0.98 3.60 -10.54
N LEU A 32 0.31 3.92 -9.44
CA LEU A 32 -1.14 3.70 -9.29
C LEU A 32 -1.95 4.57 -10.25
N LEU A 33 -1.54 5.82 -10.47
CA LEU A 33 -2.15 6.70 -11.47
C LEU A 33 -1.96 6.13 -12.88
N ALA A 34 -0.77 5.64 -13.22
CA ALA A 34 -0.50 5.01 -14.52
C ALA A 34 -1.36 3.75 -14.73
N ILE A 35 -1.53 2.93 -13.69
CA ILE A 35 -2.42 1.77 -13.71
C ILE A 35 -3.88 2.19 -13.92
N GLN A 36 -4.33 3.25 -13.25
CA GLN A 36 -5.67 3.80 -13.42
C GLN A 36 -5.90 4.29 -14.86
N ILE A 37 -4.92 4.99 -15.46
CA ILE A 37 -4.97 5.41 -16.87
C ILE A 37 -5.03 4.19 -17.79
N TYR A 38 -4.16 3.20 -17.58
CA TYR A 38 -4.16 1.96 -18.36
C TYR A 38 -5.52 1.23 -18.28
N CYS A 39 -6.12 1.12 -17.10
CA CYS A 39 -7.42 0.46 -16.97
C CYS A 39 -8.51 1.17 -17.79
N LYS A 40 -8.48 2.51 -17.85
CA LYS A 40 -9.41 3.29 -18.68
C LYS A 40 -9.24 2.98 -20.17
N THR A 41 -8.02 2.80 -20.67
CA THR A 41 -7.79 2.52 -22.11
C THR A 41 -8.36 1.17 -22.54
N VAL A 42 -8.41 0.19 -21.63
CA VAL A 42 -9.02 -1.13 -21.86
C VAL A 42 -10.48 -1.22 -21.37
N GLN A 43 -11.15 -0.08 -21.19
CA GLN A 43 -12.57 0.05 -20.78
C GLN A 43 -12.89 -0.61 -19.44
N LYS A 44 -12.01 -0.45 -18.46
CA LYS A 44 -12.11 -1.03 -17.13
C LYS A 44 -11.88 0.02 -16.06
N THR A 45 -12.40 -0.25 -14.88
CA THR A 45 -12.37 0.70 -13.77
C THR A 45 -11.40 0.21 -12.71
N PHE A 46 -10.35 1.00 -12.49
CA PHE A 46 -9.47 0.90 -11.33
C PHE A 46 -9.57 2.26 -10.63
N ILE A 47 -9.99 2.25 -9.37
CA ILE A 47 -10.14 3.47 -8.56
C ILE A 47 -9.28 3.25 -7.34
N VAL A 48 -8.41 4.22 -7.08
CA VAL A 48 -7.62 4.31 -5.86
C VAL A 48 -8.10 5.51 -5.07
N VAL A 49 -8.33 5.29 -3.78
CA VAL A 49 -8.48 6.34 -2.77
C VAL A 49 -7.17 6.42 -2.02
N GLU A 50 -6.66 7.64 -1.90
CA GLU A 50 -5.53 7.99 -1.04
C GLU A 50 -6.09 8.54 0.27
N GLU A 51 -5.64 7.97 1.40
CA GLU A 51 -6.05 8.40 2.74
C GLU A 51 -4.82 8.56 3.63
N LYS A 52 -4.74 9.69 4.33
CA LYS A 52 -3.79 9.85 5.44
C LYS A 52 -4.36 9.16 6.68
N ILE A 53 -3.59 8.23 7.24
CA ILE A 53 -3.96 7.40 8.38
C ILE A 53 -2.85 7.44 9.43
N THR A 54 -3.12 6.89 10.60
CA THR A 54 -2.10 6.50 11.58
C THR A 54 -1.87 4.98 11.54
N CYS A 55 -0.68 4.53 11.94
CA CYS A 55 -0.31 3.11 11.84
C CYS A 55 -1.26 2.17 12.61
N ASP A 56 -1.92 2.65 13.66
CA ASP A 56 -2.88 1.88 14.46
C ASP A 56 -4.28 1.74 13.82
N GLN A 57 -4.63 2.57 12.84
CA GLN A 57 -5.96 2.55 12.21
C GLN A 57 -6.18 1.38 11.25
N TYR A 58 -5.10 0.74 10.76
CA TYR A 58 -5.15 -0.28 9.70
C TYR A 58 -4.26 -1.49 9.97
N GLU A 59 -4.06 -1.82 11.25
CA GLU A 59 -3.37 -3.04 11.66
C GLU A 59 -1.92 -3.10 11.12
N LEU A 60 -1.28 -1.94 10.94
CA LEU A 60 0.09 -1.86 10.42
C LEU A 60 1.14 -2.16 11.50
N GLY A 61 0.73 -2.15 12.77
CA GLY A 61 1.61 -2.21 13.93
C GLY A 61 2.38 -0.91 14.15
N GLY A 62 3.27 -0.89 15.14
CA GLY A 62 4.13 0.25 15.44
C GLY A 62 3.52 1.37 16.26
N CYS A 63 4.20 2.52 16.28
CA CYS A 63 3.81 3.67 17.10
C CYS A 63 2.48 4.28 16.62
N ARG A 64 1.54 4.49 17.55
CA ARG A 64 0.19 5.03 17.25
C ARG A 64 0.19 6.42 16.60
N GLU A 65 1.24 7.20 16.84
CA GLU A 65 1.36 8.57 16.34
C GLU A 65 2.02 8.64 14.95
N ASP A 66 2.58 7.52 14.46
CA ASP A 66 3.21 7.49 13.15
C ASP A 66 2.16 7.56 12.05
N SER A 67 2.34 8.54 11.17
CA SER A 67 1.45 8.74 10.03
C SER A 67 1.85 7.88 8.85
N ALA A 68 0.86 7.41 8.11
CA ALA A 68 1.05 6.71 6.85
C ALA A 68 0.04 7.18 5.80
N ILE A 69 0.38 6.94 4.53
CA ILE A 69 -0.51 7.12 3.39
C ILE A 69 -0.97 5.75 2.93
N LEU A 70 -2.29 5.56 2.92
CA LEU A 70 -2.97 4.35 2.49
C LEU A 70 -3.57 4.56 1.11
N PHE A 71 -3.19 3.70 0.17
CA PHE A 71 -3.81 3.57 -1.14
C PHE A 71 -4.68 2.33 -1.16
N ARG A 72 -5.98 2.48 -1.40
CA ARG A 72 -6.93 1.36 -1.42
C ARG A 72 -8.01 1.51 -2.48
N GLY A 73 -8.72 0.44 -2.77
CA GLY A 73 -9.97 0.52 -3.52
C GLY A 73 -11.03 1.36 -2.79
N PRO A 74 -12.10 1.82 -3.49
CA PRO A 74 -13.12 2.67 -2.91
C PRO A 74 -13.92 1.97 -1.79
N ASN A 75 -14.08 0.65 -1.88
CA ASN A 75 -14.63 -0.15 -0.79
C ASN A 75 -13.58 -0.27 0.34
N LYS A 76 -13.93 0.06 1.58
CA LYS A 76 -13.04 -0.11 2.75
C LYS A 76 -12.68 -1.57 3.02
N GLU A 77 -13.56 -2.48 2.62
CA GLU A 77 -13.33 -3.93 2.67
C GLU A 77 -12.52 -4.44 1.47
N ALA A 78 -12.03 -3.54 0.60
CA ALA A 78 -11.19 -3.94 -0.51
C ALA A 78 -9.96 -4.67 0.00
N THR A 79 -9.74 -5.84 -0.59
CA THR A 79 -8.70 -6.77 -0.16
C THR A 79 -7.30 -6.29 -0.55
N VAL A 80 -7.21 -5.45 -1.59
CA VAL A 80 -5.96 -4.84 -2.06
C VAL A 80 -5.75 -3.45 -1.46
N ALA A 81 -4.64 -3.28 -0.75
CA ALA A 81 -4.20 -2.00 -0.21
C ALA A 81 -2.67 -1.89 -0.24
N ILE A 82 -2.16 -0.68 -0.43
CA ILE A 82 -0.73 -0.35 -0.34
C ILE A 82 -0.58 0.75 0.70
N CYS A 83 0.40 0.64 1.57
CA CYS A 83 0.67 1.63 2.61
C CYS A 83 2.13 2.07 2.57
N VAL A 84 2.35 3.39 2.68
CA VAL A 84 3.67 4.00 2.83
C VAL A 84 3.68 4.84 4.11
N THR A 85 4.48 4.44 5.09
CA THR A 85 4.65 5.21 6.35
C THR A 85 5.54 6.43 6.12
N ALA A 86 5.43 7.46 6.97
CA ALA A 86 6.32 8.63 6.91
C ALA A 86 7.80 8.26 7.05
N GLN A 87 8.09 7.23 7.85
CA GLN A 87 9.43 6.67 8.05
C GLN A 87 9.95 5.92 6.82
N GLY A 88 9.07 5.57 5.88
CA GLY A 88 9.43 4.94 4.60
C GLY A 88 9.20 3.43 4.55
N SER A 89 8.55 2.82 5.54
CA SER A 89 8.04 1.46 5.39
C SER A 89 7.03 1.36 4.25
N LEU A 90 7.13 0.28 3.48
CA LEU A 90 6.26 -0.05 2.36
C LEU A 90 5.58 -1.39 2.64
N LEU A 91 4.25 -1.36 2.71
CA LEU A 91 3.42 -2.53 2.97
C LEU A 91 2.38 -2.71 1.87
N HIS A 92 2.01 -3.95 1.60
CA HIS A 92 0.93 -4.29 0.68
C HIS A 92 0.09 -5.42 1.24
N ARG A 93 -1.24 -5.27 1.18
CA ARG A 93 -2.20 -6.30 1.55
C ARG A 93 -2.96 -6.71 0.29
N ASN A 94 -3.15 -8.02 0.12
CA ASN A 94 -4.08 -8.61 -0.82
C ASN A 94 -4.77 -9.78 -0.11
N ASP A 95 -5.98 -9.53 0.38
CA ASP A 95 -6.78 -10.36 1.28
C ASP A 95 -6.34 -10.21 2.76
N ASP A 96 -5.33 -10.96 3.24
CA ASP A 96 -4.67 -10.85 4.56
C ASP A 96 -3.51 -11.88 4.58
N PRO A 97 -2.33 -11.66 5.24
CA PRO A 97 -1.85 -10.51 5.99
C PRO A 97 -1.12 -9.44 5.15
N TRP A 98 -0.76 -8.33 5.80
CA TRP A 98 0.18 -7.35 5.24
C TRP A 98 1.52 -8.02 4.90
N MET A 99 1.97 -7.80 3.67
CA MET A 99 3.31 -8.13 3.21
C MET A 99 4.18 -6.89 3.31
N ILE A 100 5.31 -7.02 4.01
CA ILE A 100 6.28 -5.94 4.16
C ILE A 100 7.30 -6.03 3.03
N TYR A 101 7.35 -5.01 2.18
CA TYR A 101 8.35 -4.90 1.10
C TYR A 101 9.58 -4.13 1.58
N ARG A 102 9.39 -3.22 2.53
CA ARG A 102 10.46 -2.49 3.23
C ARG A 102 10.00 -2.15 4.63
N ASN A 103 10.82 -2.44 5.64
CA ASN A 103 10.56 -2.04 7.02
C ASN A 103 11.54 -0.93 7.42
N VAL A 104 11.03 0.30 7.52
CA VAL A 104 11.73 1.46 8.09
C VAL A 104 10.84 2.09 9.14
N GLY A 105 11.25 1.98 10.41
CA GLY A 105 10.42 2.26 11.57
C GLY A 105 10.05 0.97 12.31
N ASP A 106 8.99 1.04 13.11
CA ASP A 106 8.56 -0.06 13.99
C ASP A 106 7.25 -0.71 13.50
N VAL A 107 7.00 -0.81 12.19
CA VAL A 107 5.80 -1.51 11.69
C VAL A 107 5.91 -3.01 11.93
N ASP A 108 4.94 -3.55 12.65
CA ASP A 108 4.76 -4.97 12.87
C ASP A 108 3.27 -5.35 12.76
N PRO A 109 2.77 -5.58 11.54
CA PRO A 109 1.38 -5.98 11.32
C PRO A 109 1.05 -7.38 11.86
N LEU A 110 2.02 -8.15 12.34
CA LEU A 110 1.80 -9.49 12.90
C LEU A 110 1.61 -9.47 14.42
N GLU A 111 2.03 -8.41 15.13
CA GLU A 111 1.88 -8.30 16.59
C GLU A 111 0.42 -8.24 17.07
N GLN A 112 -0.54 -7.89 16.20
CA GLN A 112 -1.96 -7.87 16.55
C GLN A 112 -2.58 -9.27 16.69
N ARG A 113 -1.88 -10.35 16.34
CA ARG A 113 -2.34 -11.74 16.56
C ARG A 113 -2.05 -12.27 17.97
N SER A 114 -1.36 -11.51 18.83
CA SER A 114 -0.92 -11.97 20.16
C SER A 114 -1.80 -11.50 21.33
N LEU A 115 -2.99 -10.95 21.07
CA LEU A 115 -3.98 -10.64 22.11
C LEU A 115 -5.13 -11.66 22.11
N THR A 116 -4.82 -12.89 22.52
CA THR A 116 -5.80 -13.89 23.02
C THR A 116 -5.24 -14.58 24.25
#